data_AF-A0A2Z4JBZ2-F1
#
_entry.id   AF-A0A2Z4JBZ2-F1
#
_cell.length_a   1.000
_cell.length_b   1.000
_cell.length_c   1.000
_cell.angle_alpha   90.00
_cell.angle_beta   90.00
_cell.angle_gamma   90.00
#
_symmetry.space_group_name_H-M   'P 1'
#
loop_
_entity.id
_entity.type
_entity.pdbx_description
1 polymer ?
#
loop_
_entity_poly.entity_id
_entity_poly.type
_entity_poly.pdbx_seq_one_letter_code
_entity_poly.pdbx_strand_id
1 'polypeptide(L)'
;MSLLAGGCGMLDDSVEDRWESRTGFSSCGEVSLAQGEEIQKEAVREIACLRQALKSSESAELKVTYPTVEGDAIREYYRMTPQGRLEVYTDSTEDRYSDQKWSFAECYTPEWFAEISCDQ
;
A
#
# COMPACT_ATOMS: atom_id res chain seq x y z
N MET A 1 4.37 39.38 -30.52
CA MET A 1 3.66 38.27 -31.22
C MET A 1 4.59 37.08 -31.22
N SER A 2 4.48 36.12 -30.31
CA SER A 2 3.53 34.98 -30.31
C SER A 2 4.43 33.73 -30.18
N LEU A 3 4.26 32.72 -29.33
CA LEU A 3 3.20 32.30 -28.42
C LEU A 3 3.85 31.49 -27.30
N LEU A 4 3.33 31.63 -26.07
CA LEU A 4 3.57 30.71 -24.96
C LEU A 4 2.81 29.41 -25.24
N ALA A 5 3.49 28.26 -25.15
CA ALA A 5 2.82 26.98 -24.93
C ALA A 5 3.05 26.60 -23.46
N GLY A 6 2.07 26.95 -22.61
CA GLY A 6 1.94 26.36 -21.30
C GLY A 6 1.52 24.90 -21.46
N GLY A 7 2.40 23.98 -21.09
CA GLY A 7 2.00 22.60 -20.85
C GLY A 7 1.32 22.52 -19.49
N CYS A 8 0.07 22.08 -19.45
CA CYS A 8 -0.51 21.49 -18.24
C CYS A 8 0.41 20.34 -17.82
N GLY A 9 1.10 20.48 -16.69
CA GLY A 9 1.73 19.32 -16.07
C GLY A 9 0.62 18.34 -15.74
N MET A 10 0.71 17.10 -16.27
CA MET A 10 0.14 15.96 -15.57
C MET A 10 0.59 16.12 -14.11
N LEU A 11 -0.35 16.16 -13.18
CA LEU A 11 -0.02 15.97 -11.77
C LEU A 11 0.36 14.50 -11.67
N ASP A 12 1.60 14.21 -12.06
CA ASP A 12 2.23 12.92 -11.93
C ASP A 12 2.12 12.53 -10.45
N ASP A 13 1.36 11.48 -10.17
CA ASP A 13 1.35 10.93 -8.82
C ASP A 13 2.67 10.20 -8.63
N SER A 14 3.67 10.93 -8.15
CA SER A 14 5.00 10.39 -7.92
C SER A 14 5.01 9.12 -7.04
N VAL A 15 3.94 8.84 -6.28
CA VAL A 15 3.79 7.59 -5.53
C VAL A 15 3.35 6.45 -6.45
N GLU A 16 2.41 6.68 -7.37
CA GLU A 16 2.04 5.72 -8.42
C GLU A 16 3.26 5.35 -9.26
N ASP A 17 4.00 6.36 -9.75
CA ASP A 17 5.20 6.16 -10.55
C ASP A 17 6.27 5.36 -9.80
N ARG A 18 6.45 5.64 -8.50
CA ARG A 18 7.34 4.87 -7.62
C ARG A 18 6.86 3.43 -7.47
N TRP A 19 5.55 3.20 -7.36
CA TRP A 19 4.99 1.86 -7.27
C TRP A 19 5.16 1.09 -8.59
N GLU A 20 4.84 1.68 -9.74
CA GLU A 20 4.93 1.02 -11.03
C GLU A 20 6.39 0.70 -11.43
N SER A 21 7.33 1.56 -11.04
CA SER A 21 8.77 1.35 -11.32
C SER A 21 9.53 0.54 -10.27
N ARG A 22 8.88 0.13 -9.17
CA ARG A 22 9.55 -0.55 -8.05
C ARG A 22 10.12 -1.91 -8.47
N THR A 23 11.13 -2.36 -7.73
CA THR A 23 11.49 -3.79 -7.74
C THR A 23 10.49 -4.56 -6.87
N GLY A 24 9.84 -5.57 -7.44
CA GLY A 24 8.92 -6.45 -6.71
C GLY A 24 9.66 -7.40 -5.76
N PHE A 25 9.04 -7.67 -4.61
CA PHE A 25 9.49 -8.64 -3.62
C PHE A 25 8.73 -9.97 -3.74
N SER A 26 9.18 -10.97 -2.97
CA SER A 26 8.48 -12.25 -2.85
C SER A 26 7.06 -12.04 -2.33
N SER A 27 6.06 -12.57 -3.03
CA SER A 27 4.66 -12.42 -2.61
C SER A 27 4.34 -13.29 -1.39
N CYS A 28 3.71 -12.68 -0.40
CA CYS A 28 3.01 -13.33 0.71
C CYS A 28 1.55 -13.65 0.40
N GLY A 29 1.03 -13.22 -0.75
CA GLY A 29 -0.34 -13.46 -1.19
C GLY A 29 -1.15 -12.19 -1.43
N GLU A 30 -2.43 -12.39 -1.72
CA GLU A 30 -3.44 -11.35 -1.86
C GLU A 30 -4.65 -11.68 -0.98
N VAL A 31 -5.22 -10.68 -0.31
CA VAL A 31 -6.40 -10.84 0.55
C VAL A 31 -7.47 -9.82 0.14
N SER A 32 -8.72 -10.27 0.07
CA SER A 32 -9.87 -9.38 -0.09
C SER A 32 -10.69 -9.41 1.19
N LEU A 33 -10.92 -8.25 1.77
CA LEU A 33 -11.74 -8.07 2.96
C LEU A 33 -13.12 -7.58 2.56
N ALA A 34 -14.15 -8.08 3.23
CA ALA A 34 -15.48 -7.49 3.21
C ALA A 34 -15.54 -6.27 4.14
N GLN A 35 -16.61 -5.49 4.00
CA GLN A 35 -16.84 -4.33 4.87
C GLN A 35 -16.91 -4.74 6.34
N GLY A 36 -16.08 -4.12 7.17
CA GLY A 36 -16.00 -4.40 8.61
C GLY A 36 -15.12 -5.59 8.99
N GLU A 37 -14.51 -6.28 8.02
CA GLU A 37 -13.49 -7.29 8.29
C GLU A 37 -12.15 -6.66 8.65
N GLU A 38 -11.40 -7.34 9.51
CA GLU A 38 -10.10 -6.90 9.99
C GLU A 38 -9.00 -7.77 9.39
N ILE A 39 -8.01 -7.12 8.79
CA ILE A 39 -6.84 -7.78 8.20
C ILE A 39 -6.13 -8.73 9.19
N GLN A 40 -6.10 -8.42 10.48
CA GLN A 40 -5.49 -9.25 11.53
C GLN A 40 -6.18 -10.61 11.68
N LYS A 41 -7.47 -10.69 11.34
CA LYS A 41 -8.30 -11.89 11.45
C LYS A 41 -8.31 -12.67 10.15
N GLU A 42 -8.41 -11.98 9.02
CA GLU A 42 -8.59 -12.62 7.71
C GLU A 42 -7.26 -12.94 7.00
N ALA A 43 -6.20 -12.15 7.22
CA ALA A 43 -4.90 -12.29 6.55
C ALA A 43 -3.82 -12.96 7.42
N VAL A 44 -4.21 -13.85 8.34
CA VAL A 44 -3.29 -14.41 9.36
C VAL A 44 -2.05 -15.08 8.74
N ARG A 45 -2.21 -15.77 7.60
CA ARG A 45 -1.12 -16.51 6.95
C ARG A 45 -0.17 -15.57 6.24
N GLU A 46 -0.72 -14.57 5.58
CA GLU A 46 -0.02 -13.56 4.81
C GLU A 46 0.79 -12.64 5.74
N ILE A 47 0.19 -12.26 6.87
CA ILE A 47 0.88 -11.55 7.96
C ILE A 47 2.02 -12.40 8.54
N ALA A 48 1.80 -13.71 8.73
CA ALA A 48 2.86 -14.61 9.20
C ALA A 48 4.03 -14.69 8.21
N CYS A 49 3.75 -14.64 6.91
CA CYS A 49 4.77 -14.55 5.87
C CYS A 49 5.58 -13.25 5.96
N LEU A 50 4.93 -12.09 6.07
CA LEU A 50 5.64 -10.80 6.26
C LEU A 50 6.52 -10.81 7.53
N ARG A 51 6.01 -11.39 8.62
CA ARG A 51 6.77 -11.56 9.88
C ARG A 51 7.97 -12.47 9.70
N GLN A 52 7.87 -13.51 8.89
CA GLN A 52 8.99 -14.39 8.59
C GLN A 52 10.06 -13.65 7.77
N ALA A 53 9.66 -12.85 6.79
CA ALA A 53 10.58 -12.03 6.00
C ALA A 53 11.38 -11.07 6.90
N LEU A 54 10.70 -10.38 7.82
CA LEU A 54 11.35 -9.53 8.82
C LEU A 54 12.39 -10.29 9.66
N LYS A 55 12.04 -11.48 10.18
CA LYS A 55 12.95 -12.31 10.99
C LYS A 55 14.17 -12.78 10.19
N SER A 56 13.98 -13.07 8.91
CA SER A 56 15.04 -13.53 8.01
C SER A 56 15.85 -12.40 7.38
N SER A 57 15.51 -11.12 7.63
CA SER A 57 16.04 -9.97 6.86
C SER A 57 15.86 -10.13 5.35
N GLU A 58 14.73 -10.75 4.97
CA GLU A 58 14.30 -10.94 3.59
C GLU A 58 13.21 -9.92 3.23
N SER A 59 12.96 -9.77 1.93
CA SER A 59 11.91 -8.88 1.44
C SER A 59 10.63 -9.65 1.09
N ALA A 60 9.47 -9.10 1.41
CA ALA A 60 8.20 -9.69 1.03
C ALA A 60 7.08 -8.66 0.79
N GLU A 61 6.06 -9.05 0.03
CA GLU A 61 4.95 -8.20 -0.42
C GLU A 61 3.59 -8.85 -0.16
N LEU A 62 2.64 -8.12 0.43
CA LEU A 62 1.24 -8.52 0.58
C LEU A 62 0.34 -7.46 -0.03
N LYS A 63 -0.63 -7.88 -0.83
CA LYS A 63 -1.70 -7.02 -1.34
C LYS A 63 -2.98 -7.27 -0.57
N VAL A 64 -3.66 -6.20 -0.19
CA VAL A 64 -4.97 -6.25 0.46
C VAL A 64 -5.93 -5.35 -0.29
N THR A 65 -7.17 -5.80 -0.46
CA THR A 65 -8.24 -5.03 -1.07
C THR A 65 -9.42 -5.00 -0.13
N TYR A 66 -9.96 -3.82 0.14
CA TYR A 66 -11.14 -3.67 0.98
C TYR A 66 -12.03 -2.55 0.45
N PRO A 67 -13.36 -2.64 0.65
CA PRO A 67 -14.28 -1.60 0.21
C PRO A 67 -14.33 -0.42 1.20
N THR A 68 -14.61 0.77 0.68
CA THR A 68 -15.12 1.90 1.47
C THR A 68 -16.52 1.62 2.03
N VAL A 69 -17.09 2.60 2.74
CA VAL A 69 -18.49 2.51 3.19
C VAL A 69 -19.44 2.43 1.99
N GLU A 70 -19.13 3.19 0.94
CA GLU A 70 -19.86 3.30 -0.33
C GLU A 70 -19.63 2.11 -1.27
N GLY A 71 -18.65 1.26 -0.97
CA GLY A 71 -18.33 0.04 -1.73
C GLY A 71 -17.26 0.21 -2.80
N ASP A 72 -16.64 1.39 -2.91
CA ASP A 72 -15.52 1.62 -3.81
C ASP A 72 -14.27 0.92 -3.27
N ALA A 73 -13.42 0.37 -4.14
CA ALA A 73 -12.28 -0.45 -3.70
C ALA A 73 -11.08 0.42 -3.33
N ILE A 74 -10.44 0.09 -2.20
CA ILE A 74 -9.10 0.55 -1.84
C ILE A 74 -8.14 -0.64 -1.92
N ARG A 75 -6.95 -0.43 -2.46
CA ARG A 75 -5.87 -1.42 -2.49
C ARG A 75 -4.70 -0.95 -1.66
N GLU A 76 -4.28 -1.77 -0.71
CA GLU A 76 -3.07 -1.55 0.06
C GLU A 76 -2.02 -2.59 -0.25
N TYR A 77 -0.77 -2.14 -0.34
CA TYR A 77 0.38 -2.97 -0.62
C TYR A 77 1.41 -2.82 0.49
N TYR A 78 1.56 -3.87 1.28
CA TYR A 78 2.49 -3.95 2.39
C TYR A 78 3.79 -4.58 1.91
N ARG A 79 4.89 -3.85 1.99
CA ARG A 79 6.22 -4.32 1.58
C ARG A 79 7.15 -4.35 2.79
N MET A 80 7.55 -5.53 3.20
CA MET A 80 8.64 -5.70 4.16
C MET A 80 9.97 -5.60 3.41
N THR A 81 10.81 -4.65 3.78
CA THR A 81 12.14 -4.45 3.20
C THR A 81 13.19 -5.29 3.95
N PRO A 82 14.34 -5.63 3.33
CA PRO A 82 15.45 -6.30 4.01
C PRO A 82 16.03 -5.50 5.19
N GLN A 83 15.80 -4.19 5.22
CA GLN A 83 16.22 -3.29 6.31
C GLN A 83 15.25 -3.30 7.49
N GLY A 84 14.20 -4.13 7.46
CA GLY A 84 13.21 -4.24 8.53
C GLY A 84 12.21 -3.08 8.58
N ARG A 85 12.00 -2.41 7.44
CA ARG A 85 10.99 -1.35 7.28
C ARG A 85 9.74 -1.90 6.61
N LEU A 86 8.58 -1.48 7.09
CA LEU A 86 7.31 -1.75 6.44
C LEU A 86 6.91 -0.53 5.61
N GLU A 87 6.92 -0.67 4.29
CA GLU A 87 6.34 0.30 3.37
C GLU A 87 4.88 -0.05 3.11
N VAL A 88 4.00 0.95 3.09
CA VAL A 88 2.59 0.80 2.73
C VAL A 88 2.28 1.75 1.59
N TYR A 89 1.84 1.20 0.46
CA TYR A 89 1.30 1.97 -0.65
C TYR A 89 -0.20 1.77 -0.67
N THR A 90 -0.97 2.85 -0.75
CA THR A 90 -2.43 2.81 -0.80
C THR A 90 -2.89 3.43 -2.10
N ASP A 91 -3.57 2.64 -2.93
CA ASP A 91 -4.26 3.05 -4.14
C ASP A 91 -5.75 3.26 -3.83
N SER A 92 -6.13 4.53 -3.83
CA SER A 92 -7.51 4.98 -3.65
C SER A 92 -8.12 5.52 -4.94
N THR A 93 -7.53 5.21 -6.11
CA THR A 93 -7.97 5.77 -7.41
C THR A 93 -9.39 5.36 -7.80
N GLU A 94 -9.90 4.26 -7.24
CA GLU A 94 -11.30 3.82 -7.42
C GLU A 94 -12.28 4.39 -6.38
N ASP A 95 -11.81 5.03 -5.30
CA ASP A 95 -12.67 5.70 -4.32
C ASP A 95 -13.11 7.07 -4.83
N ARG A 96 -14.33 7.14 -5.36
CA ARG A 96 -14.89 8.34 -5.99
C ARG A 96 -15.10 9.50 -5.03
N TYR A 97 -15.05 9.25 -3.72
CA TYR A 97 -15.24 10.26 -2.68
C TYR A 97 -13.93 10.68 -2.00
N SER A 98 -12.78 10.13 -2.44
CA SER A 98 -11.44 10.51 -1.98
C SER A 98 -10.77 11.54 -2.90
N ASP A 99 -9.47 11.81 -2.66
CA ASP A 99 -8.63 12.55 -3.60
C ASP A 99 -8.21 11.74 -4.83
N GLN A 100 -8.57 10.45 -4.89
CA GLN A 100 -8.34 9.50 -5.98
C GLN A 100 -6.87 9.38 -6.36
N LYS A 101 -6.00 9.32 -5.34
CA LYS A 101 -4.55 9.26 -5.50
C LYS A 101 -3.96 8.04 -4.84
N TRP A 102 -2.70 7.81 -5.17
CA TRP A 102 -1.82 6.96 -4.41
C TRP A 102 -1.27 7.71 -3.20
N SER A 103 -1.05 6.98 -2.11
CA SER A 103 -0.35 7.48 -0.94
C SER A 103 0.67 6.47 -0.44
N PHE A 104 1.68 6.97 0.28
CA PHE A 104 2.79 6.18 0.80
C PHE A 104 3.01 6.49 2.28
N ALA A 105 3.18 5.43 3.06
CA ALA A 105 3.66 5.51 4.43
C ALA A 105 4.80 4.52 4.68
N GLU A 106 5.68 4.85 5.63
CA GLU A 106 6.77 3.98 6.06
C GLU A 106 6.77 3.88 7.58
N CYS A 107 6.75 2.65 8.07
CA CYS A 107 6.78 2.34 9.50
C CYS A 107 8.15 1.77 9.90
N TYR A 108 8.73 2.33 10.97
CA TYR A 108 9.95 1.84 11.61
C TYR A 108 9.56 0.94 12.79
N THR A 109 10.26 -0.19 12.95
CA THR A 109 10.00 -1.16 14.04
C THR A 109 8.53 -1.55 14.17
N PRO A 110 7.95 -2.28 13.19
CA PRO A 110 6.53 -2.62 13.22
C PRO A 110 6.23 -3.52 14.43
N GLU A 111 5.49 -3.00 15.41
CA GLU A 111 5.05 -3.72 16.62
C GLU A 111 3.90 -4.71 16.33
N TRP A 112 3.88 -5.32 15.14
CA TRP A 112 3.15 -6.54 14.80
C TRP A 112 1.61 -6.48 14.73
N PHE A 113 1.06 -5.43 14.09
CA PHE A 113 -0.27 -5.40 13.44
C PHE A 113 -1.49 -4.87 14.25
N ALA A 114 -1.33 -4.09 15.32
CA ALA A 114 -2.49 -3.52 16.05
C ALA A 114 -3.05 -2.22 15.44
N GLU A 115 -2.28 -1.47 14.66
CA GLU A 115 -2.69 -0.17 14.12
C GLU A 115 -2.07 -0.05 12.73
N ILE A 116 -2.82 -0.27 11.65
CA ILE A 116 -2.38 0.19 10.31
C ILE A 116 -2.81 1.65 10.20
N SER A 117 -2.26 2.44 11.11
CA SER A 117 -1.99 3.85 10.96
C SER A 117 -0.48 3.90 11.16
N CYS A 118 0.30 3.97 10.08
CA CYS A 118 1.60 4.61 10.22
C CYS A 118 1.23 6.06 10.53
N ASP A 119 1.16 6.42 11.83
CA ASP A 119 0.77 7.76 12.24
C ASP A 119 1.57 8.78 11.44
N GLN A 120 0.84 9.63 10.73
CA GLN A 120 1.36 10.76 9.96
C GLN A 120 2.02 11.79 10.89
#